data_AF-A0A924DQL5-F1
#
_entry.id   AF-A0A924DQL5-F1
#
_cell.length_a   1.000
_cell.length_b   1.000
_cell.length_c   1.000
_cell.angle_alpha   90.00
_cell.angle_beta   90.00
_cell.angle_gamma   90.00
#
_symmetry.space_group_name_H-M   'P 1'
#
loop_
_entity.id
_entity.type
_entity.pdbx_description
1 polymer ?
#
loop_
_entity_poly.entity_id
_entity_poly.type
_entity_poly.pdbx_seq_one_letter_code
_entity_poly.pdbx_strand_id
1 'polypeptide(L)'
;MKIDQDAIINVSQEVTKSDGSNDGIWFFGDKLEIGNELIIGFSPTNYHCFIICGDQEFHPRFSINPCKYQPSRVDNVRAALLIRIKNISKEDILNFQLYLSAMKDKRTPTCHQGLLKVLKRGIGLKIPNQSIFWTTPKSFLKGILGKGLVDKNNNEVFLEVYNTRNKSLKEIYFDLSIIRWKYAWVFSLSNIYFQILKIIKPQILVR
;
A
#
# COMPACT_ATOMS: atom_id res chain seq x y z
N MET A 1 9.41 -18.34 -4.21
CA MET A 1 8.10 -18.53 -3.55
C MET A 1 7.02 -18.69 -4.61
N LYS A 2 6.30 -19.83 -4.63
CA LYS A 2 5.09 -19.96 -5.46
C LYS A 2 4.04 -19.04 -4.84
N ILE A 3 3.69 -17.95 -5.52
CA ILE A 3 2.35 -17.36 -5.32
C ILE A 3 1.42 -18.51 -5.70
N ASP A 4 0.73 -19.08 -4.73
CA ASP A 4 -0.20 -20.17 -5.02
C ASP A 4 -1.22 -19.63 -6.03
N GLN A 5 -1.34 -20.28 -7.19
CA GLN A 5 -2.25 -19.83 -8.24
C GLN A 5 -3.71 -19.85 -7.76
N ASP A 6 -3.97 -20.61 -6.69
CA ASP A 6 -5.27 -20.72 -6.01
C ASP A 6 -5.58 -19.55 -5.06
N ALA A 7 -4.64 -18.62 -4.84
CA ALA A 7 -4.83 -17.47 -3.94
C ALA A 7 -5.43 -16.22 -4.62
N ILE A 8 -5.52 -16.19 -5.95
CA ILE A 8 -6.15 -15.08 -6.69
C ILE A 8 -7.66 -15.34 -6.77
N ILE A 9 -8.37 -15.00 -5.71
CA ILE A 9 -9.84 -15.06 -5.71
C ILE A 9 -10.36 -13.80 -6.42
N ASN A 10 -10.85 -13.96 -7.66
CA ASN A 10 -11.54 -12.91 -8.42
C ASN A 10 -12.94 -12.70 -7.84
N VAL A 11 -13.17 -11.62 -7.08
CA VAL A 11 -14.53 -11.27 -6.62
C VAL A 11 -14.72 -9.76 -6.59
N SER A 12 -15.48 -9.29 -7.58
CA SER A 12 -16.53 -8.27 -7.50
C SER A 12 -16.93 -7.92 -8.93
N GLN A 13 -18.23 -7.94 -9.24
CA GLN A 13 -18.76 -7.45 -10.53
C GLN A 13 -18.99 -5.93 -10.52
N GLU A 14 -18.91 -5.30 -9.36
CA GLU A 14 -19.14 -3.87 -9.20
C GLU A 14 -17.81 -3.15 -8.99
N VAL A 15 -17.45 -2.32 -9.97
CA VAL A 15 -16.46 -1.28 -9.76
C VAL A 15 -17.11 -0.29 -8.81
N THR A 16 -16.89 -0.46 -7.50
CA THR A 16 -17.17 0.63 -6.56
C THR A 16 -16.31 1.79 -7.02
N LYS A 17 -16.95 2.84 -7.53
CA LYS A 17 -16.24 4.08 -7.77
C LYS A 17 -15.54 4.38 -6.45
N SER A 18 -14.24 4.59 -6.50
CA SER A 18 -13.59 5.34 -5.43
C SER A 18 -14.08 6.78 -5.56
N ASP A 19 -15.36 7.00 -5.27
CA ASP A 19 -15.89 8.32 -5.04
C ASP A 19 -15.03 8.87 -3.90
N GLY A 20 -14.39 9.99 -4.16
CA GLY A 20 -13.39 10.61 -3.29
C GLY A 20 -13.93 11.08 -1.95
N SER A 21 -14.97 10.46 -1.39
CA SER A 21 -15.36 10.66 -0.01
C SER A 21 -14.45 9.85 0.91
N ASN A 22 -13.77 10.60 1.77
CA ASN A 22 -12.89 10.20 2.86
C ASN A 22 -13.64 9.51 4.01
N ASP A 23 -14.70 8.75 3.75
CA ASP A 23 -15.55 8.22 4.84
C ASP A 23 -14.90 7.04 5.58
N GLY A 24 -13.73 6.57 5.12
CA GLY A 24 -12.88 5.66 5.89
C GLY A 24 -13.53 4.30 6.18
N ILE A 25 -14.52 3.88 5.40
CA ILE A 25 -15.20 2.61 5.64
C ILE A 25 -14.51 1.52 4.80
N TRP A 26 -13.66 0.76 5.48
CA TRP A 26 -12.97 -0.40 4.92
C TRP A 26 -13.60 -1.66 5.50
N PHE A 27 -14.04 -2.55 4.62
CA PHE A 27 -14.67 -3.80 4.98
C PHE A 27 -13.65 -4.90 4.73
N PHE A 28 -13.19 -5.54 5.78
CA PHE A 28 -12.00 -6.41 5.72
C PHE A 28 -12.32 -7.88 5.45
N GLY A 29 -13.55 -8.19 5.01
CA GLY A 29 -14.05 -9.55 4.87
C GLY A 29 -14.08 -10.32 6.20
N ASP A 30 -14.53 -11.57 6.16
CA ASP A 30 -14.26 -12.50 7.25
C ASP A 30 -12.84 -13.04 7.09
N LYS A 31 -12.09 -13.10 8.20
CA LYS A 31 -10.69 -13.57 8.36
C LYS A 31 -9.58 -12.52 8.35
N LEU A 32 -9.81 -11.20 8.42
CA LEU A 32 -8.71 -10.28 8.71
C LEU A 32 -8.47 -10.19 10.21
N GLU A 33 -7.35 -10.72 10.67
CA GLU A 33 -6.98 -10.62 12.08
C GLU A 33 -6.32 -9.23 12.30
N ILE A 34 -7.16 -8.22 12.57
CA ILE A 34 -6.84 -6.76 12.63
C ILE A 34 -5.69 -6.42 13.62
N GLY A 35 -5.26 -7.36 14.45
CA GLY A 35 -4.13 -7.19 15.38
C GLY A 35 -2.81 -7.80 14.92
N ASN A 36 -2.75 -8.50 13.79
CA ASN A 36 -1.59 -9.32 13.42
C ASN A 36 -1.38 -9.41 11.90
N GLU A 37 -2.02 -8.49 11.18
CA GLU A 37 -1.88 -8.34 9.75
C GLU A 37 -1.71 -6.88 9.36
N LEU A 38 -0.94 -6.67 8.29
CA LEU A 38 -0.89 -5.41 7.56
C LEU A 38 -1.43 -5.61 6.17
N ILE A 39 -2.01 -4.55 5.62
CA ILE A 39 -2.53 -4.59 4.26
C ILE A 39 -1.86 -3.51 3.42
N ILE A 40 -1.41 -3.88 2.23
CA ILE A 40 -1.04 -2.95 1.17
C ILE A 40 -2.16 -3.00 0.13
N GLY A 41 -2.91 -1.92 0.01
CA GLY A 41 -3.97 -1.79 -0.99
C GLY A 41 -3.54 -0.97 -2.20
N PHE A 42 -4.10 -1.29 -3.36
CA PHE A 42 -3.99 -0.52 -4.59
C PHE A 42 -5.40 -0.10 -5.03
N SER A 43 -5.64 1.20 -5.17
CA SER A 43 -6.96 1.73 -5.55
C SER A 43 -7.41 1.28 -6.95
N PRO A 44 -8.72 1.11 -7.18
CA PRO A 44 -9.24 0.65 -8.46
C PRO A 44 -9.14 1.69 -9.59
N THR A 45 -9.04 2.97 -9.27
CA THR A 45 -9.05 4.04 -10.29
C THR A 45 -7.70 4.20 -10.97
N ASN A 46 -6.61 4.24 -10.19
CA ASN A 46 -5.27 4.56 -10.70
C ASN A 46 -4.15 3.76 -10.03
N TYR A 47 -4.49 2.72 -9.25
CA TYR A 47 -3.54 1.92 -8.48
C TYR A 47 -2.64 2.77 -7.57
N HIS A 48 -3.14 3.92 -7.08
CA HIS A 48 -2.57 4.58 -5.91
C HIS A 48 -2.52 3.58 -4.76
N CYS A 49 -1.40 3.55 -4.03
CA CYS A 49 -1.18 2.59 -2.96
C CYS A 49 -1.24 3.22 -1.57
N PHE A 50 -1.81 2.47 -0.64
CA PHE A 50 -2.03 2.86 0.75
C PHE A 50 -1.74 1.66 1.66
N ILE A 51 -1.55 1.93 2.95
CA ILE A 51 -1.39 0.90 3.99
C ILE A 51 -2.58 0.94 4.92
N ILE A 52 -3.04 -0.23 5.33
CA ILE A 52 -3.96 -0.37 6.45
C ILE A 52 -3.26 -1.13 7.58
N CYS A 53 -3.34 -0.58 8.78
CA CYS A 53 -2.76 -1.10 10.01
C CYS A 53 -3.74 -0.83 11.16
N GLY A 54 -4.26 -1.89 11.80
CA GLY A 54 -5.27 -1.74 12.84
C GLY A 54 -6.50 -0.98 12.34
N ASP A 55 -6.84 0.11 13.02
CA ASP A 55 -7.94 1.03 12.68
C ASP A 55 -7.49 2.24 11.84
N GLN A 56 -6.29 2.21 11.25
CA GLN A 56 -5.73 3.31 10.49
C GLN A 56 -5.47 2.96 9.03
N GLU A 57 -5.88 3.88 8.17
CA GLU A 57 -5.47 3.92 6.77
C GLU A 57 -4.48 5.06 6.55
N PHE A 58 -3.34 4.72 5.97
CA PHE A 58 -2.27 5.65 5.62
C PHE A 58 -2.16 5.84 4.11
N HIS A 59 -2.47 7.05 3.65
CA HIS A 59 -2.17 7.51 2.29
C HIS A 59 -0.89 8.36 2.26
N PRO A 60 0.17 7.91 1.59
CA PRO A 60 1.38 8.70 1.48
C PRO A 60 1.11 9.90 0.56
N ARG A 61 1.17 11.12 1.15
CA ARG A 61 0.78 12.45 0.62
C ARG A 61 -0.63 12.95 1.01
N PHE A 62 -0.93 12.95 2.31
CA PHE A 62 -2.05 13.64 3.00
C PHE A 62 -3.41 12.96 3.00
N SER A 63 -3.50 11.87 3.75
CA SER A 63 -4.54 11.70 4.77
C SER A 63 -4.22 10.46 5.60
N ILE A 64 -4.34 10.58 6.92
CA ILE A 64 -4.65 9.42 7.76
C ILE A 64 -6.16 9.48 7.93
N ASN A 65 -6.85 8.48 7.40
CA ASN A 65 -8.29 8.36 7.55
C ASN A 65 -8.58 7.33 8.64
N PRO A 66 -9.52 7.60 9.57
CA PRO A 66 -9.98 6.56 10.49
C PRO A 66 -10.63 5.44 9.69
N CYS A 67 -10.23 4.19 9.92
CA CYS A 67 -10.93 3.03 9.40
C CYS A 67 -12.10 2.71 10.33
N LYS A 68 -13.34 2.94 9.89
CA LYS A 68 -14.52 2.54 10.68
C LYS A 68 -14.65 1.02 10.68
N TYR A 69 -14.62 0.42 11.87
CA TYR A 69 -14.82 -1.01 12.07
C TYR A 69 -16.31 -1.39 11.91
N GLN A 70 -16.61 -2.30 10.98
CA GLN A 70 -17.89 -2.97 10.88
C GLN A 70 -17.68 -4.46 10.50
N PRO A 71 -18.50 -5.39 11.01
CA PRO A 71 -18.48 -6.78 10.58
C PRO A 71 -18.77 -6.86 9.07
N SER A 72 -17.86 -7.48 8.32
CA SER A 72 -17.71 -7.21 6.88
C SER A 72 -18.04 -8.36 5.94
N ARG A 73 -18.64 -7.99 4.80
CA ARG A 73 -18.68 -8.77 3.56
C ARG A 73 -17.50 -8.35 2.65
N VAL A 74 -16.88 -9.30 1.96
CA VAL A 74 -15.67 -9.09 1.09
C VAL A 74 -15.93 -8.11 -0.06
N ASP A 75 -17.18 -7.99 -0.50
CA ASP A 75 -17.61 -7.18 -1.65
C ASP A 75 -17.38 -5.66 -1.46
N ASN A 76 -17.06 -5.24 -0.23
CA ASN A 76 -16.98 -3.83 0.13
C ASN A 76 -15.52 -3.33 0.29
N VAL A 77 -14.50 -4.10 -0.14
CA VAL A 77 -13.08 -3.66 -0.12
C VAL A 77 -12.79 -2.66 -1.25
N ARG A 78 -12.35 -1.43 -0.91
CA ARG A 78 -12.06 -0.34 -1.88
C ARG A 78 -10.67 -0.43 -2.56
N ALA A 79 -10.19 -1.62 -2.88
CA ALA A 79 -8.91 -1.84 -3.56
C ALA A 79 -9.11 -2.72 -4.79
N ALA A 80 -8.45 -2.44 -5.92
CA ALA A 80 -8.37 -3.35 -7.06
C ALA A 80 -7.47 -4.56 -6.77
N LEU A 81 -6.41 -4.33 -6.00
CA LEU A 81 -5.50 -5.36 -5.55
C LEU A 81 -5.20 -5.13 -4.09
N LEU A 82 -5.25 -6.19 -3.29
CA LEU A 82 -4.94 -6.17 -1.88
C LEU A 82 -3.83 -7.20 -1.60
N ILE A 83 -2.78 -6.79 -0.88
CA ILE A 83 -1.72 -7.68 -0.43
C ILE A 83 -1.76 -7.68 1.09
N ARG A 84 -2.04 -8.85 1.68
CA ARG A 84 -2.06 -9.05 3.13
C ARG A 84 -0.71 -9.60 3.55
N ILE A 85 -0.14 -8.98 4.58
CA ILE A 85 1.09 -9.39 5.24
C ILE A 85 0.66 -10.03 6.55
N LYS A 86 0.82 -11.34 6.68
CA LYS A 86 0.29 -12.12 7.81
C LYS A 86 1.38 -12.35 8.86
N ASN A 87 0.95 -12.86 10.03
CA ASN A 87 1.83 -13.30 11.12
C ASN A 87 2.72 -12.19 11.69
N ILE A 88 2.21 -10.95 11.72
CA ILE A 88 2.88 -9.84 12.38
C ILE A 88 2.48 -9.87 13.86
N SER A 89 3.43 -9.63 14.77
CA SER A 89 3.09 -9.60 16.19
C SER A 89 2.16 -8.42 16.51
N LYS A 90 1.28 -8.59 17.50
CA LYS A 90 0.38 -7.51 17.97
C LYS A 90 1.15 -6.26 18.40
N GLU A 91 2.31 -6.46 19.03
CA GLU A 91 3.19 -5.38 19.45
C GLU A 91 3.77 -4.62 18.25
N ASP A 92 4.22 -5.33 17.21
CA ASP A 92 4.73 -4.69 15.99
C ASP A 92 3.64 -3.92 15.25
N ILE A 93 2.40 -4.43 15.19
CA ILE A 93 1.24 -3.71 14.63
C ILE A 93 0.98 -2.42 15.41
N LEU A 94 0.93 -2.49 16.74
CA LEU A 94 0.70 -1.32 17.59
C LEU A 94 1.81 -0.27 17.41
N ASN A 95 3.07 -0.71 17.46
CA ASN A 95 4.23 0.16 17.27
C ASN A 95 4.22 0.81 15.89
N PHE A 96 3.85 0.05 14.86
CA PHE A 96 3.74 0.59 13.51
C PHE A 96 2.59 1.57 13.36
N GLN A 97 1.44 1.32 14.00
CA GLN A 97 0.31 2.24 14.03
C GLN A 97 0.68 3.58 14.71
N LEU A 98 1.39 3.54 15.84
CA LEU A 98 1.93 4.73 16.50
C LEU A 98 2.91 5.47 15.59
N TYR A 99 3.79 4.75 14.89
CA TYR A 99 4.70 5.34 13.91
C TYR A 99 3.95 6.02 12.76
N LEU A 100 2.93 5.37 12.17
CA LEU A 100 2.11 5.94 11.11
C LEU A 100 1.38 7.20 11.59
N SER A 101 0.83 7.18 12.81
CA SER A 101 0.20 8.34 13.44
C SER A 101 1.15 9.52 13.58
N ALA A 102 2.41 9.29 13.98
CA ALA A 102 3.42 10.34 14.06
C ALA A 102 3.82 10.90 12.68
N MET A 103 3.58 10.14 11.61
CA MET A 103 3.80 10.58 10.22
C MET A 103 2.60 11.32 9.62
N LYS A 104 1.55 11.60 10.40
CA LYS A 104 0.43 12.43 9.97
C LYS A 104 0.95 13.78 9.44
N ASP A 105 0.36 14.22 8.33
CA ASP A 105 0.69 15.46 7.62
C ASP A 105 2.15 15.57 7.12
N LYS A 106 2.92 14.47 7.16
CA LYS A 106 4.24 14.39 6.54
C LYS A 106 4.13 14.06 5.05
N ARG A 107 5.07 14.59 4.26
CA ARG A 107 5.17 14.38 2.81
C ARG A 107 6.16 13.28 2.47
N THR A 108 5.87 12.60 1.37
CA THR A 108 6.74 11.62 0.73
C THR A 108 6.87 11.91 -0.76
N PRO A 109 7.93 11.35 -1.39
CA PRO A 109 8.11 11.16 -2.81
C PRO A 109 6.89 11.25 -3.69
N THR A 110 6.15 10.18 -3.51
CA THR A 110 5.11 9.49 -4.27
C THR A 110 4.51 8.47 -3.31
N CYS A 111 3.32 7.95 -3.60
CA CYS A 111 2.68 6.95 -2.75
C CYS A 111 3.57 5.71 -2.55
N HIS A 112 4.06 5.08 -3.62
CA HIS A 112 4.89 3.88 -3.50
C HIS A 112 6.24 4.11 -2.81
N GLN A 113 6.87 5.28 -2.99
CA GLN A 113 8.12 5.61 -2.28
C GLN A 113 7.84 5.83 -0.80
N GLY A 114 6.73 6.51 -0.49
CA GLY A 114 6.28 6.71 0.88
C GLY A 114 6.01 5.38 1.56
N LEU A 115 5.27 4.51 0.90
CA LEU A 115 4.91 3.18 1.38
C LEU A 115 6.16 2.34 1.67
N LEU A 116 7.11 2.27 0.74
CA LEU A 116 8.39 1.59 0.98
C LEU A 116 9.19 2.18 2.15
N LYS A 117 9.18 3.50 2.31
CA LYS A 117 9.88 4.15 3.43
C LYS A 117 9.25 3.78 4.76
N VAL A 118 7.93 3.85 4.88
CA VAL A 118 7.23 3.55 6.14
C VAL A 118 7.31 2.08 6.48
N LEU A 119 7.19 1.16 5.52
CA LEU A 119 7.43 -0.27 5.76
C LEU A 119 8.84 -0.52 6.29
N LYS A 120 9.85 0.04 5.62
CA LYS A 120 11.25 -0.17 5.99
C LYS A 120 11.60 0.41 7.35
N ARG A 121 11.07 1.58 7.69
CA ARG A 121 11.42 2.32 8.91
C ARG A 121 10.52 2.04 10.09
N GLY A 122 9.23 1.85 9.85
CA GLY A 122 8.24 1.65 10.89
C GLY A 122 8.21 0.21 11.39
N ILE A 123 8.36 -0.78 10.50
CA ILE A 123 8.25 -2.20 10.86
C ILE A 123 9.40 -3.06 10.29
N GLY A 124 10.41 -2.45 9.66
CA GLY A 124 11.59 -3.16 9.16
C GLY A 124 11.36 -3.99 7.90
N LEU A 125 10.20 -3.87 7.24
CA LEU A 125 9.86 -4.64 6.05
C LEU A 125 10.41 -3.99 4.77
N LYS A 126 11.00 -4.79 3.88
CA LYS A 126 11.57 -4.30 2.61
C LYS A 126 11.39 -5.30 1.48
N ILE A 127 11.36 -4.79 0.24
CA ILE A 127 11.53 -5.62 -0.96
C ILE A 127 13.03 -5.80 -1.21
N PRO A 128 13.55 -7.04 -1.34
CA PRO A 128 14.97 -7.29 -1.60
C PRO A 128 15.49 -6.58 -2.86
N ASN A 129 16.65 -5.95 -2.77
CA ASN A 129 17.33 -5.27 -3.88
C ASN A 129 16.43 -4.27 -4.63
N GLN A 130 15.51 -3.61 -3.92
CA GLN A 130 14.62 -2.60 -4.49
C GLN A 130 15.07 -1.20 -4.07
N SER A 131 15.38 -0.35 -5.05
CA SER A 131 15.67 1.06 -4.78
C SER A 131 14.38 1.82 -4.48
N ILE A 132 14.29 2.43 -3.30
CA ILE A 132 13.17 3.33 -2.97
C ILE A 132 13.13 4.48 -3.97
N PHE A 133 14.26 5.12 -4.25
CA PHE A 133 14.33 6.34 -5.08
C PHE A 133 13.82 6.11 -6.50
N TRP A 134 14.14 4.98 -7.13
CA TRP A 134 13.73 4.65 -8.50
C TRP A 134 12.45 3.81 -8.58
N THR A 135 11.74 3.64 -7.46
CA THR A 135 10.50 2.88 -7.46
C THR A 135 9.39 3.63 -8.19
N THR A 136 8.61 2.89 -8.97
CA THR A 136 7.40 3.30 -9.69
C THR A 136 6.24 2.40 -9.24
N PRO A 137 4.97 2.73 -9.54
CA PRO A 137 3.85 1.85 -9.15
C PRO A 137 4.01 0.41 -9.68
N LYS A 138 4.43 0.29 -10.96
CA LYS A 138 4.69 -1.01 -11.60
C LYS A 138 5.86 -1.76 -10.97
N SER A 139 7.00 -1.10 -10.72
CA SER A 139 8.15 -1.77 -10.13
C SER A 139 7.95 -2.10 -8.66
N PHE A 140 7.12 -1.34 -7.95
CA PHE A 140 6.69 -1.65 -6.59
C PHE A 140 5.87 -2.95 -6.56
N LEU A 141 4.79 -3.03 -7.34
CA LEU A 141 3.95 -4.22 -7.40
C LEU A 141 4.75 -5.45 -7.89
N LYS A 142 5.51 -5.30 -8.97
CA LYS A 142 6.38 -6.36 -9.49
C LYS A 142 7.43 -6.80 -8.46
N GLY A 143 7.92 -5.87 -7.67
CA GLY A 143 8.86 -6.15 -6.59
C GLY A 143 8.24 -7.05 -5.52
N ILE A 144 7.06 -6.70 -5.01
CA ILE A 144 6.36 -7.51 -4.00
C ILE A 144 6.00 -8.88 -4.56
N LEU A 145 5.35 -8.93 -5.73
CA LEU A 145 4.90 -10.21 -6.29
C LEU A 145 6.06 -11.09 -6.77
N GLY A 146 7.13 -10.50 -7.29
CA GLY A 146 8.27 -11.26 -7.83
C GLY A 146 9.31 -11.66 -6.79
N LYS A 147 9.53 -10.83 -5.75
CA LYS A 147 10.60 -11.01 -4.76
C LYS A 147 10.11 -11.18 -3.32
N GLY A 148 8.82 -10.97 -3.06
CA GLY A 148 8.26 -10.95 -1.72
C GLY A 148 8.67 -9.73 -0.90
N LEU A 149 8.39 -9.83 0.40
CA LEU A 149 8.88 -8.93 1.44
C LEU A 149 9.77 -9.72 2.39
N VAL A 150 10.78 -9.05 2.91
CA VAL A 150 11.64 -9.57 3.98
C VAL A 150 11.65 -8.63 5.16
N ASP A 151 11.85 -9.19 6.36
CA ASP A 151 11.97 -8.44 7.60
C ASP A 151 13.36 -7.80 7.79
N LYS A 152 13.59 -7.23 8.99
CA LYS A 152 14.88 -6.63 9.40
C LYS A 152 16.04 -7.64 9.42
N ASN A 153 15.74 -8.92 9.61
CA ASN A 153 16.69 -10.03 9.64
C ASN A 153 16.84 -10.72 8.27
N ASN A 154 16.16 -10.22 7.23
CA ASN A 154 16.03 -10.82 5.90
C ASN A 154 15.26 -12.14 5.85
N ASN A 155 14.43 -12.44 6.85
CA ASN A 155 13.50 -13.57 6.78
C ASN A 155 12.34 -13.22 5.84
N GLU A 156 11.89 -14.20 5.06
CA GLU A 156 10.71 -14.05 4.20
C GLU A 156 9.44 -13.84 5.04
N VAL A 157 8.56 -12.96 4.56
CA VAL A 157 7.27 -12.69 5.18
C VAL A 157 6.16 -13.32 4.36
N PHE A 158 5.19 -13.92 5.04
CA PHE A 158 4.05 -14.55 4.38
C PHE A 158 3.10 -13.49 3.81
N LEU A 159 2.77 -13.64 2.53
CA LEU A 159 1.91 -12.73 1.77
C LEU A 159 0.74 -13.48 1.15
N GLU A 160 -0.45 -12.90 1.25
CA GLU A 160 -1.63 -13.30 0.47
C GLU A 160 -2.01 -12.16 -0.48
N VAL A 161 -2.44 -12.50 -1.70
CA VAL A 161 -2.73 -11.51 -2.74
C VAL A 161 -4.13 -11.72 -3.28
N TYR A 162 -4.96 -10.70 -3.13
CA TYR A 162 -6.34 -10.72 -3.59
C TYR A 162 -6.54 -9.71 -4.69
N ASN A 163 -7.27 -10.12 -5.73
CA ASN A 163 -7.65 -9.27 -6.84
C ASN A 163 -9.17 -9.15 -6.88
N THR A 164 -9.65 -7.93 -6.65
CA THR A 164 -11.10 -7.68 -6.61
C THR A 164 -11.66 -7.35 -7.99
N ARG A 165 -10.80 -7.18 -8.99
CA ARG A 165 -11.22 -6.92 -10.37
C ARG A 165 -11.26 -8.21 -11.17
N ASN A 166 -12.19 -8.27 -12.11
CA ASN A 166 -12.14 -9.24 -13.20
C ASN A 166 -11.06 -8.85 -14.24
N LYS A 167 -9.81 -8.77 -13.81
CA LYS A 167 -8.62 -8.50 -14.65
C LYS A 167 -7.52 -9.44 -14.24
N SER A 168 -6.82 -10.05 -15.21
CA SER A 168 -5.59 -10.77 -14.92
C SER A 168 -4.49 -9.85 -14.39
N LEU A 169 -3.50 -10.41 -13.68
CA LEU A 169 -2.31 -9.66 -13.26
C LEU A 169 -1.59 -9.00 -14.45
N LYS A 170 -1.61 -9.62 -15.64
CA LYS A 170 -1.04 -9.06 -16.86
C LYS A 170 -1.73 -7.76 -17.27
N GLU A 171 -3.06 -7.73 -17.22
CA GLU A 171 -3.86 -6.53 -17.50
C GLU A 171 -3.65 -5.45 -16.44
N ILE A 172 -3.55 -5.82 -15.17
CA ILE A 172 -3.19 -4.89 -14.08
C ILE A 172 -1.82 -4.25 -14.34
N TYR A 173 -0.82 -5.03 -14.74
CA TYR A 173 0.50 -4.50 -15.09
C TYR A 173 0.48 -3.59 -16.33
N PHE A 174 -0.41 -3.88 -17.28
CA PHE A 174 -0.61 -3.04 -18.45
C PHE A 174 -1.23 -1.70 -18.06
N ASP A 175 -2.31 -1.69 -17.26
CA ASP A 175 -2.91 -0.46 -16.71
C ASP A 175 -1.85 0.40 -15.98
N LEU A 176 -1.05 -0.22 -15.11
CA LEU A 176 0.03 0.44 -14.38
C LEU A 176 1.09 1.06 -15.31
N SER A 177 1.32 0.46 -16.49
CA SER A 177 2.24 0.98 -17.49
C SER A 177 1.67 2.23 -18.18
N ILE A 178 0.38 2.20 -18.54
CA ILE A 178 -0.33 3.36 -19.11
C ILE A 178 -0.32 4.51 -18.11
N ILE A 179 -0.67 4.26 -16.85
CA ILE A 179 -0.70 5.27 -15.78
C ILE A 179 0.69 5.87 -15.58
N ARG A 180 1.73 5.03 -15.49
CA ARG A 180 3.12 5.50 -15.37
C ARG A 180 3.51 6.43 -16.51
N TRP A 181 3.15 6.07 -17.75
CA TRP A 181 3.46 6.88 -18.93
C TRP A 181 2.68 8.21 -18.92
N LYS A 182 1.35 8.14 -18.75
CA LYS A 182 0.45 9.31 -18.75
C LYS A 182 0.83 10.35 -17.69
N TYR A 183 1.25 9.90 -16.51
CA TYR A 183 1.58 10.77 -15.37
C TYR A 183 3.09 10.89 -15.10
N ALA A 184 3.95 10.49 -16.04
CA ALA A 184 5.41 10.55 -15.85
C ALA A 184 5.91 11.94 -15.43
N TRP A 185 5.38 12.99 -16.05
CA TRP A 185 5.71 14.37 -15.72
C TRP A 185 5.27 14.76 -14.30
N VAL A 186 4.10 14.30 -13.84
CA VAL A 186 3.62 14.52 -12.45
C VAL A 186 4.55 13.88 -11.44
N PHE A 187 5.04 12.66 -11.73
CA PHE A 187 6.03 12.00 -10.89
C PHE A 187 7.34 12.80 -10.82
N SER A 188 7.84 13.30 -11.94
CA SER A 188 9.04 14.14 -11.99
C SER A 188 8.86 15.44 -11.19
N LEU A 189 7.76 16.17 -11.42
CA LEU A 189 7.45 17.40 -10.68
C LEU A 189 7.35 17.16 -9.18
N SER A 190 6.73 16.06 -8.76
CA SER A 190 6.62 15.78 -7.34
C SER A 190 7.96 15.40 -6.71
N ASN A 191 8.85 14.73 -7.44
CA ASN A 191 10.21 14.48 -6.95
C ASN A 191 10.97 15.80 -6.81
N ILE A 192 10.90 16.70 -7.79
CA ILE A 192 11.51 18.03 -7.73
C ILE A 192 10.98 18.82 -6.52
N TYR A 193 9.65 18.90 -6.40
CA TYR A 193 9.00 19.57 -5.27
C TYR A 193 9.44 18.99 -3.93
N PHE A 194 9.57 17.67 -3.82
CA PHE A 194 10.08 17.03 -2.61
C PHE A 194 11.54 17.41 -2.31
N GLN A 195 12.42 17.54 -3.31
CA GLN A 195 13.79 18.01 -3.09
C GLN A 195 13.81 19.47 -2.62
N ILE A 196 12.97 20.33 -3.19
CA ILE A 196 12.82 21.72 -2.72
C ILE A 196 12.40 21.72 -1.25
N LEU A 197 11.37 20.95 -0.88
CA LEU A 197 10.90 20.85 0.50
C LEU A 197 11.95 20.34 1.48
N LYS A 198 12.89 19.48 1.06
CA LYS A 198 13.98 19.06 1.95
C LYS A 198 14.84 20.22 2.40
N ILE A 199 15.00 21.22 1.56
CA ILE A 199 15.82 22.40 1.84
C ILE A 199 15.00 23.39 2.66
N ILE A 200 13.77 23.71 2.22
CA ILE A 200 13.00 24.82 2.80
C ILE A 200 12.13 24.44 4.00
N LYS A 201 11.66 23.19 4.07
CA LYS A 201 10.75 22.70 5.13
C LYS A 201 11.01 21.21 5.47
N PRO A 202 12.22 20.82 5.91
CA PRO A 202 12.55 19.42 6.18
C PRO A 202 11.66 18.78 7.26
N GLN A 203 11.08 19.57 8.17
CA GLN A 203 10.21 19.11 9.25
C GLN A 203 8.88 18.52 8.77
N ILE A 204 8.42 18.86 7.55
CA ILE A 204 7.17 18.32 6.99
C ILE A 204 7.40 17.05 6.18
N LEU A 205 8.60 16.46 6.20
CA LEU A 205 8.93 15.28 5.42
C LEU A 205 8.95 14.03 6.29
N VAL A 206 8.56 12.89 5.70
CA VAL A 206 8.85 11.57 6.29
C VAL A 206 10.36 11.40 6.24
N ARG A 207 11.00 11.57 7.40
CA ARG A 207 12.45 11.49 7.59
C ARG A 207 12.96 10.11 7.35
#